data_AF-A0A6C0IL46-F1
#
_entry.id   AF-A0A6C0IL46-F1
#
_cell.length_a   1.000
_cell.length_b   1.000
_cell.length_c   1.000
_cell.angle_alpha   90.00
_cell.angle_beta   90.00
_cell.angle_gamma   90.00
#
_symmetry.space_group_name_H-M   'P 1'
#
loop_
_entity.id
_entity.type
_entity.pdbx_description
1 polymer ?
#
loop_
_entity_poly.entity_id
_entity_poly.type
_entity_poly.pdbx_seq_one_letter_code
_entity_poly.pdbx_strand_id
1 'polypeptide(L)'
;MNIIAITLLLIVFVTGIYVIMTFPSCGCKKKEGFSSQECPDLLVQKNDRLLLYFTNQPKEEGKNPLPFFSLDDYINYLDIQRNKGVKCPVLYLRQENDAQGKDIYRMRPSPFELQGGLPSSSDILPKDHEIVKYLDASRDNGPYNQNNYPGFDPQNMFVGMYTDLDQVHDSTQVATKSDNAMDANWGGVDHTNTMIETGKYEENTITRPVLSTPKTSFYPSIPSNFENPIDVL
;
A
#
# COMPACT_ATOMS: atom_id res chain seq x y z
N MET A 1 -3.35 -52.53 -24.12
CA MET A 1 -3.56 -51.41 -23.18
C MET A 1 -3.33 -51.97 -21.79
N ASN A 2 -2.18 -51.66 -21.20
CA ASN A 2 -1.62 -52.47 -20.11
C ASN A 2 -2.44 -52.25 -18.84
N ILE A 3 -3.27 -53.23 -18.48
CA ILE A 3 -4.11 -53.21 -17.28
C ILE A 3 -3.30 -52.81 -16.04
N ILE A 4 -2.04 -53.26 -15.97
CA ILE A 4 -1.07 -52.91 -14.92
C ILE A 4 -0.78 -51.39 -14.86
N ALA A 5 -0.64 -50.74 -16.02
CA ALA A 5 -0.41 -49.29 -16.09
C ALA A 5 -1.67 -48.50 -15.68
N ILE A 6 -2.86 -49.00 -16.02
CA ILE A 6 -4.13 -48.38 -15.65
C ILE A 6 -4.36 -48.51 -14.13
N THR A 7 -4.06 -49.68 -13.54
CA THR A 7 -4.17 -49.88 -12.09
C THR A 7 -3.21 -48.99 -11.31
N LEU A 8 -1.99 -48.77 -11.82
CA LEU A 8 -0.99 -47.92 -11.14
C LEU A 8 -1.42 -46.44 -11.17
N LEU A 9 -1.97 -45.96 -12.29
CA LEU A 9 -2.50 -44.60 -12.42
C LEU A 9 -3.67 -44.34 -11.45
N LEU A 10 -4.54 -45.33 -11.27
CA LEU A 10 -5.70 -45.23 -10.39
C LEU A 10 -5.28 -45.19 -8.91
N ILE A 11 -4.26 -45.97 -8.53
CA ILE A 11 -3.68 -45.93 -7.18
C ILE A 11 -3.06 -44.57 -6.88
N VAL A 12 -2.24 -44.02 -7.80
CA VAL A 12 -1.64 -42.69 -7.63
C VAL A 12 -2.71 -41.62 -7.49
N PHE A 13 -3.76 -41.67 -8.30
CA PHE A 13 -4.88 -40.73 -8.24
C PHE A 13 -5.62 -40.77 -6.89
N VAL A 14 -5.93 -41.98 -6.39
CA VAL A 14 -6.60 -42.14 -5.09
C VAL A 14 -5.70 -41.69 -3.93
N THR A 15 -4.40 -41.99 -3.98
CA THR A 15 -3.45 -41.52 -2.95
C THR A 15 -3.29 -40.00 -2.98
N GLY A 16 -3.30 -39.37 -4.16
CA GLY A 16 -3.26 -37.91 -4.30
C GLY A 16 -4.49 -37.22 -3.70
N ILE A 17 -5.69 -37.76 -3.95
CA ILE A 17 -6.93 -37.26 -3.34
C ILE A 17 -6.91 -37.42 -1.82
N TYR A 18 -6.44 -38.57 -1.33
CA TYR A 18 -6.32 -38.82 0.11
C TYR A 18 -5.42 -37.78 0.77
N VAL A 19 -4.25 -37.50 0.20
CA VAL A 19 -3.31 -36.46 0.69
C VAL A 19 -3.96 -35.07 0.68
N ILE A 20 -4.67 -34.68 -0.38
CA ILE A 20 -5.37 -33.38 -0.46
C ILE A 20 -6.46 -33.27 0.62
N MET A 21 -7.16 -34.36 0.94
CA MET A 21 -8.19 -34.38 1.98
C MET A 21 -7.63 -34.43 3.40
N THR A 22 -6.51 -35.14 3.64
CA THR A 22 -5.91 -35.28 4.98
C THR A 22 -4.98 -34.14 5.35
N PHE A 23 -4.36 -33.50 4.36
CA PHE A 23 -3.64 -32.25 4.54
C PHE A 23 -4.51 -31.13 3.99
N PRO A 24 -5.45 -30.58 4.77
CA PRO A 24 -6.09 -29.34 4.38
C PRO A 24 -4.97 -28.32 4.18
N SER A 25 -4.71 -27.98 2.90
CA SER A 25 -4.08 -26.73 2.47
C SER A 25 -4.50 -25.69 3.47
N CYS A 26 -3.52 -25.10 4.16
CA CYS A 26 -3.66 -24.43 5.44
C CYS A 26 -5.11 -24.02 5.73
N GLY A 27 -5.62 -24.48 6.86
CA GLY A 27 -6.76 -23.85 7.51
C GLY A 27 -6.41 -22.43 7.97
N CYS A 28 -5.90 -21.60 7.06
CA CYS A 28 -5.90 -20.17 7.08
C CYS A 28 -7.35 -19.68 6.92
N LYS A 29 -8.26 -20.19 7.76
CA LYS A 29 -9.09 -19.21 8.44
C LYS A 29 -8.06 -18.38 9.16
N LYS A 30 -7.82 -17.15 8.70
CA LYS A 30 -7.28 -16.13 9.58
C LYS A 30 -8.25 -16.11 10.75
N LYS A 31 -8.00 -16.96 11.75
CA LYS A 31 -8.38 -16.66 13.12
C LYS A 31 -7.51 -15.46 13.38
N GLU A 32 -8.01 -14.28 13.01
CA GLU A 32 -7.54 -13.06 13.62
C GLU A 32 -7.48 -13.37 15.12
N GLY A 33 -6.38 -12.99 15.76
CA GLY A 33 -6.00 -13.45 17.11
C GLY A 33 -6.93 -12.97 18.22
N PHE A 34 -8.24 -12.97 17.99
CA PHE A 34 -9.26 -12.66 18.95
C PHE A 34 -9.58 -13.93 19.75
N SER A 35 -9.16 -13.89 21.01
CA SER A 35 -9.69 -14.76 22.04
C SER A 35 -11.22 -14.68 22.02
N SER A 36 -11.89 -15.82 22.22
CA SER A 36 -13.35 -15.92 22.38
C SER A 36 -13.82 -15.36 23.73
N GLN A 37 -13.31 -14.20 24.11
CA GLN A 37 -13.71 -13.48 25.29
C GLN A 37 -14.89 -12.58 24.92
N GLU A 38 -15.83 -12.39 25.85
CA GLU A 38 -16.96 -11.49 25.67
C GLU A 38 -16.44 -10.05 25.57
N CYS A 39 -16.20 -9.60 24.34
CA CYS A 39 -15.75 -8.25 24.03
C CYS A 39 -16.94 -7.37 23.62
N PRO A 40 -17.02 -6.13 24.13
CA PRO A 40 -17.90 -5.13 23.55
C PRO A 40 -17.35 -4.71 22.19
N ASP A 41 -18.24 -4.30 21.29
CA ASP A 41 -17.95 -4.08 19.88
C ASP A 41 -18.36 -2.69 19.38
N LEU A 42 -19.29 -2.00 20.07
CA LEU A 42 -19.81 -0.72 19.62
C LEU A 42 -19.93 0.28 20.78
N LEU A 43 -19.27 1.43 20.65
CA LEU A 43 -19.40 2.57 21.54
C LEU A 43 -20.14 3.70 20.82
N VAL A 44 -21.29 4.11 21.34
CA VAL A 44 -22.10 5.20 20.78
C VAL A 44 -22.10 6.39 21.72
N GLN A 45 -21.65 7.54 21.24
CA GLN A 45 -21.86 8.82 21.91
C GLN A 45 -23.23 9.38 21.49
N LYS A 46 -24.17 9.41 22.44
CA LYS A 46 -25.51 9.96 22.26
C LYS A 46 -25.70 11.09 23.26
N ASN A 47 -25.90 12.32 22.78
CA ASN A 47 -25.86 13.52 23.62
C ASN A 47 -24.54 13.55 24.43
N ASP A 48 -24.63 13.74 25.75
CA ASP A 48 -23.48 13.80 26.68
C ASP A 48 -23.13 12.47 27.36
N ARG A 49 -23.60 11.33 26.83
CA ARG A 49 -23.31 10.01 27.40
C ARG A 49 -22.73 9.06 26.37
N LEU A 50 -21.84 8.19 26.84
CA LEU A 50 -21.24 7.11 26.08
C LEU A 50 -21.97 5.81 26.42
N LEU A 51 -22.38 5.05 25.40
CA LEU A 51 -23.12 3.80 25.53
C LEU A 51 -22.31 2.69 24.88
N LEU A 52 -21.82 1.75 25.68
CA LEU A 52 -21.04 0.61 25.20
C LEU A 52 -21.95 -0.60 25.05
N TYR A 53 -22.05 -1.10 23.83
CA TYR A 53 -22.88 -2.22 23.45
C TYR A 53 -22.07 -3.49 23.29
N PHE A 54 -22.76 -4.60 23.56
CA PHE A 54 -22.39 -5.92 23.09
C PHE A 54 -23.44 -6.32 22.05
N THR A 55 -23.17 -6.14 20.75
CA THR A 55 -24.21 -6.40 19.72
C THR A 55 -24.64 -7.87 19.67
N ASN A 56 -23.77 -8.77 20.12
CA ASN A 56 -24.06 -10.20 20.24
C ASN A 56 -24.95 -10.56 21.45
N GLN A 57 -25.23 -9.62 22.35
CA GLN A 57 -26.07 -9.83 23.54
C GLN A 57 -27.40 -9.07 23.41
N PRO A 58 -28.51 -9.56 24.01
CA PRO A 58 -29.77 -8.83 24.03
C PRO A 58 -29.62 -7.50 24.78
N LYS A 59 -30.44 -6.51 24.38
CA LYS A 59 -30.52 -5.22 25.07
C LYS A 59 -31.36 -5.41 26.33
N GLU A 60 -30.73 -5.30 27.50
CA GLU A 60 -31.33 -5.48 28.82
C GLU A 60 -30.97 -4.27 29.70
N GLU A 61 -31.95 -3.71 30.38
CA GLU A 61 -31.77 -2.53 31.23
C GLU A 61 -30.75 -2.82 32.34
N GLY A 62 -29.75 -1.95 32.49
CA GLY A 62 -28.67 -2.11 33.47
C GLY A 62 -27.58 -3.13 33.10
N LYS A 63 -27.70 -3.83 31.97
CA LYS A 63 -26.71 -4.83 31.53
C LYS A 63 -26.12 -4.53 30.14
N ASN A 64 -26.95 -4.17 29.16
CA ASN A 64 -26.50 -3.84 27.81
C ASN A 64 -27.48 -2.83 27.16
N PRO A 65 -27.04 -1.60 26.80
CA PRO A 65 -25.67 -1.09 26.86
C PRO A 65 -25.21 -0.71 28.27
N LEU A 66 -23.91 -0.69 28.47
CA LEU A 66 -23.26 -0.09 29.64
C LEU A 66 -23.17 1.43 29.43
N PRO A 67 -23.82 2.24 30.28
CA PRO A 67 -23.76 3.69 30.18
C PRO A 67 -22.55 4.26 30.94
N PHE A 68 -21.91 5.26 30.34
CA PHE A 68 -20.87 6.08 30.94
C PHE A 68 -21.26 7.57 30.83
N PHE A 69 -21.19 8.29 31.94
CA PHE A 69 -21.60 9.70 32.01
C PHE A 69 -20.47 10.67 31.68
N SER A 70 -19.22 10.19 31.74
CA SER A 70 -18.03 10.94 31.39
C SER A 70 -17.06 10.09 30.57
N LEU A 71 -16.14 10.76 29.90
CA LEU A 71 -15.05 10.09 29.19
C LEU A 71 -14.10 9.39 30.19
N ASP A 72 -13.92 9.96 31.37
CA ASP A 72 -13.07 9.41 32.43
C ASP A 72 -13.62 8.08 32.97
N ASP A 73 -14.94 7.95 33.11
CA ASP A 73 -15.56 6.67 33.51
C ASP A 73 -15.27 5.55 32.49
N TYR A 74 -15.29 5.90 31.20
CA TYR A 74 -14.98 4.98 30.13
C TYR A 74 -13.48 4.62 30.09
N ILE A 75 -12.59 5.59 30.33
CA ILE A 75 -11.15 5.35 30.47
C ILE A 75 -10.89 4.36 31.62
N ASN A 76 -11.46 4.63 32.79
CA ASN A 76 -11.31 3.78 33.97
C ASN A 76 -11.77 2.35 33.69
N TYR A 77 -12.90 2.19 33.00
CA TYR A 77 -13.37 0.88 32.55
C TYR A 77 -12.35 0.19 31.63
N LEU A 78 -11.84 0.87 30.61
CA LEU A 78 -10.84 0.32 29.69
C LEU A 78 -9.55 -0.09 30.40
N ASP A 79 -9.06 0.71 31.35
CA ASP A 79 -7.84 0.40 32.09
C ASP A 79 -8.01 -0.83 32.98
N ILE A 80 -9.17 -1.00 33.61
CA ILE A 80 -9.52 -2.23 34.35
C ILE A 80 -9.53 -3.45 33.42
N GLN A 81 -10.06 -3.33 32.20
CA GLN A 81 -10.06 -4.43 31.22
C GLN A 81 -8.64 -4.75 30.72
N ARG A 82 -7.84 -3.72 30.42
CA ARG A 82 -6.44 -3.88 29.98
C ARG A 82 -5.57 -4.53 31.05
N ASN A 83 -5.77 -4.17 32.33
CA ASN A 83 -5.09 -4.79 33.46
C ASN A 83 -5.45 -6.27 33.63
N LYS A 84 -6.61 -6.70 33.14
CA LYS A 84 -7.01 -8.11 33.05
C LYS A 84 -6.52 -8.80 31.77
N GLY A 85 -5.74 -8.10 30.94
CA GLY A 85 -5.25 -8.60 29.65
C GLY A 85 -6.28 -8.59 28.53
N VAL A 86 -7.46 -7.98 28.74
CA VAL A 86 -8.53 -7.92 27.74
C VAL A 86 -8.36 -6.66 26.90
N LYS A 87 -8.09 -6.83 25.60
CA LYS A 87 -7.97 -5.74 24.62
C LYS A 87 -9.02 -5.94 23.53
N CYS A 88 -10.15 -5.26 23.67
CA CYS A 88 -11.26 -5.37 22.71
C CYS A 88 -11.20 -4.22 21.69
N PRO A 89 -11.32 -4.51 20.38
CA PRO A 89 -11.55 -3.49 19.38
C PRO A 89 -13.00 -2.99 19.51
N VAL A 90 -13.17 -1.68 19.70
CA VAL A 90 -14.51 -1.07 19.85
C VAL A 90 -14.69 -0.04 18.75
N LEU A 91 -15.76 -0.19 17.97
CA LEU A 91 -16.15 0.78 16.95
C LEU A 91 -16.80 1.99 17.60
N TYR A 92 -16.29 3.19 17.35
CA TYR A 92 -16.82 4.43 17.92
C TYR A 92 -17.72 5.19 16.93
N LEU A 93 -18.97 5.42 17.33
CA LEU A 93 -19.96 6.24 16.61
C LEU A 93 -20.35 7.46 17.41
N ARG A 94 -20.38 8.62 16.77
CA ARG A 94 -20.84 9.89 17.35
C ARG A 94 -22.09 10.37 16.66
N GLN A 95 -23.08 10.81 17.44
CA GLN A 95 -24.23 11.54 16.93
C GLN A 95 -23.80 12.96 16.53
N GLU A 96 -24.02 13.33 15.27
CA GLU A 96 -23.77 14.67 14.71
C GLU A 96 -24.97 15.10 13.86
N ASN A 97 -25.17 16.41 13.70
CA ASN A 97 -26.17 16.92 12.77
C ASN A 97 -25.55 17.12 11.39
N ASP A 98 -26.25 16.69 10.35
CA ASP A 98 -25.88 17.04 8.97
C ASP A 98 -26.18 18.51 8.65
N ALA A 99 -25.73 18.98 7.49
CA ALA A 99 -25.99 20.35 7.03
C ALA A 99 -27.49 20.65 6.81
N GLN A 100 -28.33 19.63 6.80
CA GLN A 100 -29.79 19.71 6.64
C GLN A 100 -30.52 19.65 8.00
N GLY A 101 -29.78 19.56 9.12
CA GLY A 101 -30.32 19.53 10.48
C GLY A 101 -30.86 18.16 10.91
N LYS A 102 -30.50 17.07 10.23
CA LYS A 102 -30.85 15.70 10.63
C LYS A 102 -29.74 15.08 11.46
N ASP A 103 -30.13 14.44 12.57
CA ASP A 103 -29.26 13.61 13.39
C ASP A 103 -28.77 12.38 12.60
N ILE A 104 -27.45 12.29 12.41
CA ILE A 104 -26.76 11.16 11.79
C ILE A 104 -25.69 10.61 12.72
N TYR A 105 -25.40 9.32 12.61
CA TYR A 105 -24.26 8.71 13.31
C TYR A 105 -23.06 8.66 12.38
N ARG A 106 -21.93 9.22 12.83
CA ARG A 106 -20.66 9.23 12.09
C ARG A 106 -19.62 8.40 12.83
N MET A 107 -18.88 7.61 12.07
CA MET A 107 -17.73 6.89 12.58
C MET A 107 -16.59 7.87 12.87
N ARG A 108 -15.93 7.68 14.00
CA ARG A 108 -14.74 8.46 14.41
C ARG A 108 -13.64 7.48 14.89
N PRO A 109 -12.36 7.81 14.72
CA PRO A 109 -11.27 6.91 15.14
C PRO A 109 -11.30 6.59 16.63
N SER A 110 -11.54 7.59 17.48
CA SER A 110 -11.64 7.39 18.93
C SER A 110 -12.48 8.50 19.59
N PRO A 111 -12.96 8.29 20.83
CA PRO A 111 -13.63 9.36 21.59
C PRO A 111 -12.68 10.49 22.02
N PHE A 112 -11.36 10.28 21.92
CA PHE A 112 -10.33 11.29 22.23
C PHE A 112 -9.95 12.12 21.00
N GLU A 113 -10.04 11.51 19.82
CA GLU A 113 -9.66 12.09 18.53
C GLU A 113 -10.90 12.26 17.66
N LEU A 114 -11.50 13.45 17.79
CA LEU A 114 -12.70 13.82 17.06
C LEU A 114 -12.38 14.37 15.66
N GLN A 115 -11.11 14.45 15.27
CA GLN A 115 -10.68 14.89 13.94
C GLN A 115 -11.14 13.90 12.87
N GLY A 116 -12.32 14.17 12.32
CA GLY A 116 -12.93 13.46 11.21
C GLY A 116 -12.63 14.11 9.86
N GLY A 117 -11.34 14.35 9.57
CA GLY A 117 -10.91 14.99 8.32
C GLY A 117 -11.06 14.11 7.08
N LEU A 118 -11.30 12.81 7.25
CA LEU A 118 -11.50 11.85 6.16
C LEU A 118 -12.99 11.46 6.07
N PRO A 119 -13.59 11.45 4.87
CA PRO A 119 -14.97 11.01 4.68
C PRO A 119 -15.10 9.53 5.08
N SER A 120 -16.20 9.17 5.74
CA SER A 120 -16.49 7.79 6.16
C SER A 120 -16.87 6.87 5.00
N SER A 121 -17.01 7.40 3.79
CA SER A 121 -17.24 6.64 2.57
C SER A 121 -15.90 6.28 1.94
N SER A 122 -15.60 4.99 1.92
CA SER A 122 -14.50 4.36 1.18
C SER A 122 -14.56 4.59 -0.34
N ASP A 123 -15.58 5.26 -0.86
CA ASP A 123 -15.74 5.53 -2.30
C ASP A 123 -14.85 6.67 -2.81
N ILE A 124 -14.21 7.44 -1.92
CA ILE A 124 -13.29 8.54 -2.27
C ILE A 124 -11.82 8.10 -2.11
N LEU A 125 -11.57 7.07 -1.31
CA LEU A 125 -10.24 6.46 -1.23
C LEU A 125 -10.17 5.41 -2.34
N PRO A 126 -9.10 5.41 -3.17
CA PRO A 126 -8.83 4.31 -4.07
C PRO A 126 -8.93 3.01 -3.25
N LYS A 127 -9.69 2.03 -3.73
CA LYS A 127 -9.71 0.71 -3.08
C LYS A 127 -8.26 0.26 -2.93
N ASP A 128 -7.92 -0.42 -1.84
CA ASP A 128 -6.57 -0.95 -1.65
C ASP A 128 -6.08 -1.56 -2.98
N HIS A 129 -4.96 -1.03 -3.51
CA HIS A 129 -4.29 -1.39 -4.77
C HIS A 129 -4.80 -0.76 -6.09
N GLU A 130 -5.68 0.24 -6.08
CA GLU A 130 -6.01 0.97 -7.30
C GLU A 130 -4.91 1.99 -7.64
N ILE A 131 -4.32 1.84 -8.83
CA ILE A 131 -3.25 2.72 -9.35
C ILE A 131 -3.87 4.05 -9.75
N VAL A 132 -3.48 5.12 -9.08
CA VAL A 132 -3.95 6.48 -9.35
C VAL A 132 -3.11 7.09 -10.47
N LYS A 133 -3.75 7.70 -11.47
CA LYS A 133 -3.02 8.44 -12.50
C LYS A 133 -2.40 9.71 -11.92
N TYR A 134 -1.09 9.89 -12.07
CA TYR A 134 -0.38 11.10 -11.66
C TYR A 134 -0.85 12.30 -12.48
N LEU A 135 -1.22 13.37 -11.79
CA LEU A 135 -1.70 14.62 -12.38
C LEU A 135 -0.57 15.65 -12.38
N ASP A 136 -0.30 16.24 -13.55
CA ASP A 136 0.75 17.23 -13.73
C ASP A 136 0.22 18.39 -14.58
N ALA A 137 -0.03 19.52 -13.93
CA ALA A 137 -0.59 20.72 -14.56
C ALA A 137 0.32 21.28 -15.67
N SER A 138 1.62 20.96 -15.68
CA SER A 138 2.53 21.41 -16.73
C SER A 138 2.25 20.76 -18.10
N ARG A 139 1.44 19.69 -18.13
CA ARG A 139 1.08 18.91 -19.32
C ARG A 139 -0.36 19.09 -19.79
N ASP A 140 -1.19 19.76 -18.99
CA ASP A 140 -2.62 19.92 -19.30
C ASP A 140 -2.86 20.82 -20.52
N ASN A 141 -1.88 21.66 -20.89
CA ASN A 141 -1.99 22.59 -22.00
C ASN A 141 -1.01 22.27 -23.13
N GLY A 142 -1.44 21.44 -24.09
CA GLY A 142 -0.68 21.20 -25.32
C GLY A 142 -0.46 22.49 -26.13
N PRO A 143 0.59 22.59 -26.98
CA PRO A 143 1.47 21.51 -27.43
C PRO A 143 2.73 21.30 -26.57
N TYR A 144 2.93 22.09 -25.52
CA TYR A 144 4.17 22.05 -24.74
C TYR A 144 4.20 20.87 -23.76
N ASN A 145 5.40 20.44 -23.38
CA ASN A 145 5.66 19.40 -22.37
C ASN A 145 5.02 18.02 -22.64
N GLN A 146 4.69 17.73 -23.90
CA GLN A 146 4.25 16.41 -24.34
C GLN A 146 5.45 15.44 -24.32
N ASN A 147 5.27 14.26 -23.74
CA ASN A 147 6.29 13.21 -23.62
C ASN A 147 7.54 13.55 -22.77
N ASN A 148 7.46 14.54 -21.89
CA ASN A 148 8.52 14.81 -20.91
C ASN A 148 8.37 13.96 -19.64
N TYR A 149 9.32 14.05 -18.69
CA TYR A 149 9.22 13.49 -17.34
C TYR A 149 8.30 14.33 -16.44
N PRO A 150 7.62 13.73 -15.44
CA PRO A 150 6.69 14.47 -14.59
C PRO A 150 7.41 15.60 -13.85
N GLY A 151 6.75 16.76 -13.77
CA GLY A 151 7.27 17.90 -13.02
C GLY A 151 7.34 17.63 -11.51
N PHE A 152 8.25 18.34 -10.83
CA PHE A 152 8.32 18.34 -9.37
C PHE A 152 7.03 18.91 -8.77
N ASP A 153 6.40 18.16 -7.87
CA ASP A 153 5.22 18.60 -7.11
C ASP A 153 5.61 19.14 -5.73
N PRO A 154 5.59 20.47 -5.52
CA PRO A 154 5.87 21.05 -4.21
C PRO A 154 4.75 20.87 -3.19
N GLN A 155 3.53 20.53 -3.63
CA GLN A 155 2.33 20.44 -2.77
C GLN A 155 2.05 19.02 -2.27
N ASN A 156 2.78 18.02 -2.77
CA ASN A 156 2.72 16.64 -2.29
C ASN A 156 1.30 16.05 -2.36
N MET A 157 0.60 16.28 -3.47
CA MET A 157 -0.82 15.94 -3.62
C MET A 157 -1.07 14.43 -3.51
N PHE A 158 -0.10 13.60 -3.91
CA PHE A 158 -0.23 12.14 -3.96
C PHE A 158 0.35 11.41 -2.75
N VAL A 159 0.69 12.11 -1.67
CA VAL A 159 1.25 11.44 -0.47
C VAL A 159 0.26 10.44 0.11
N GLY A 160 0.71 9.18 0.23
CA GLY A 160 -0.09 8.07 0.74
C GLY A 160 -0.98 7.38 -0.30
N MET A 161 -0.90 7.77 -1.57
CA MET A 161 -1.55 7.08 -2.69
C MET A 161 -0.49 6.42 -3.58
N TYR A 162 -0.81 5.26 -4.17
CA TYR A 162 0.07 4.59 -5.12
C TYR A 162 -0.26 5.03 -6.54
N THR A 163 0.69 5.69 -7.20
CA THR A 163 0.49 6.27 -8.53
C THR A 163 1.08 5.43 -9.65
N ASP A 164 0.75 5.76 -10.90
CA ASP A 164 1.41 5.20 -12.09
C ASP A 164 2.92 5.52 -12.13
N LEU A 165 3.34 6.66 -11.56
CA LEU A 165 4.76 6.99 -11.41
C LEU A 165 5.47 6.06 -10.44
N ASP A 166 4.83 5.73 -9.31
CA ASP A 166 5.36 4.77 -8.33
C ASP A 166 5.46 3.37 -8.93
N GLN A 167 4.48 2.97 -9.74
CA GLN A 167 4.53 1.70 -10.47
C GLN A 167 5.74 1.61 -11.41
N VAL A 168 6.06 2.69 -12.12
CA VAL A 168 7.25 2.74 -12.98
C VAL A 168 8.53 2.65 -12.14
N HIS A 169 8.57 3.33 -11.00
CA HIS A 169 9.70 3.25 -10.08
C HIS A 169 9.90 1.81 -9.54
N ASP A 170 8.84 1.16 -9.06
CA ASP A 170 8.93 -0.20 -8.53
C ASP A 170 9.29 -1.23 -9.61
N SER A 171 8.95 -0.95 -10.87
CA SER A 171 9.29 -1.83 -11.99
C SER A 171 10.80 -2.02 -12.16
N THR A 172 11.62 -1.04 -11.77
CA THR A 172 13.09 -1.15 -11.86
C THR A 172 13.66 -2.06 -10.77
N GLN A 173 12.95 -2.22 -9.66
CA GLN A 173 13.37 -3.06 -8.53
C GLN A 173 13.11 -4.56 -8.76
N VAL A 174 12.33 -4.94 -9.77
CA VAL A 174 11.98 -6.35 -10.08
C VAL A 174 13.20 -7.17 -10.49
N ALA A 175 14.17 -6.54 -11.15
CA ALA A 175 15.38 -7.22 -11.61
C ALA A 175 16.29 -7.62 -10.44
N THR A 176 17.11 -8.66 -10.59
CA THR A 176 18.08 -9.04 -9.53
C THR A 176 19.12 -7.96 -9.28
N LYS A 177 19.53 -7.25 -10.34
CA LYS A 177 20.32 -6.03 -10.28
C LYS A 177 19.55 -4.96 -11.02
N SER A 178 19.26 -3.85 -10.35
CA SER A 178 18.64 -2.70 -10.99
C SER A 178 19.71 -1.84 -11.64
N ASP A 179 19.38 -1.21 -12.75
CA ASP A 179 20.18 -0.15 -13.38
C ASP A 179 19.82 1.25 -12.87
N ASN A 180 18.78 1.37 -12.05
CA ASN A 180 18.40 2.61 -11.38
C ASN A 180 19.20 2.79 -10.07
N ALA A 181 19.92 3.91 -9.96
CA ALA A 181 20.75 4.24 -8.81
C ALA A 181 19.96 4.52 -7.51
N MET A 182 18.65 4.74 -7.62
CA MET A 182 17.77 4.96 -6.47
C MET A 182 17.28 3.66 -5.84
N ASP A 183 17.49 2.52 -6.49
CA ASP A 183 16.99 1.23 -6.00
C ASP A 183 17.96 0.58 -5.01
N ALA A 184 17.41 -0.12 -4.01
CA ALA A 184 18.22 -0.82 -3.01
C ALA A 184 19.07 -1.95 -3.60
N ASN A 185 18.66 -2.53 -4.73
CA ASN A 185 19.36 -3.56 -5.49
C ASN A 185 20.12 -2.99 -6.70
N TRP A 186 20.50 -1.71 -6.67
CA TRP A 186 21.29 -1.09 -7.74
C TRP A 186 22.59 -1.88 -8.00
N GLY A 187 22.81 -2.26 -9.25
CA GLY A 187 23.95 -3.05 -9.71
C GLY A 187 25.27 -2.28 -9.79
N GLY A 188 25.25 -0.97 -9.48
CA GLY A 188 26.40 -0.08 -9.56
C GLY A 188 26.60 0.53 -10.95
N VAL A 189 27.58 1.45 -11.03
CA VAL A 189 27.86 2.25 -12.23
C VAL A 189 28.19 1.38 -13.43
N ASP A 190 29.01 0.34 -13.27
CA ASP A 190 29.42 -0.54 -14.37
C ASP A 190 28.22 -1.28 -14.97
N HIS A 191 27.26 -1.69 -14.13
CA HIS A 191 26.04 -2.34 -14.59
C HIS A 191 25.17 -1.36 -15.40
N THR A 192 24.94 -0.16 -14.87
CA THR A 192 24.19 0.89 -15.59
C THR A 192 24.85 1.24 -16.92
N ASN A 193 26.18 1.35 -16.97
CA ASN A 193 26.92 1.60 -18.22
C ASN A 193 26.74 0.48 -19.24
N THR A 194 26.81 -0.78 -18.80
CA THR A 194 26.56 -1.93 -19.67
C THR A 194 25.14 -1.87 -20.27
N MET A 195 24.14 -1.49 -19.47
CA MET A 195 22.76 -1.36 -19.95
C MET A 195 22.60 -0.19 -20.94
N ILE A 196 23.34 0.91 -20.75
CA ILE A 196 23.41 2.01 -21.72
C ILE A 196 24.01 1.51 -23.04
N GLU A 197 25.12 0.78 -23.00
CA GLU A 197 25.77 0.20 -24.19
C GLU A 197 24.87 -0.80 -24.91
N THR A 198 23.98 -1.51 -24.21
CA THR A 198 22.99 -2.41 -24.84
C THR A 198 21.88 -1.67 -25.60
N GLY A 199 21.83 -0.33 -25.54
CA GLY A 199 20.81 0.48 -26.20
C GLY A 199 19.51 0.63 -25.41
N LYS A 200 19.43 0.15 -24.16
CA LYS A 200 18.21 0.29 -23.31
C LYS A 200 17.78 1.75 -23.16
N TYR A 201 18.73 2.69 -23.22
CA TYR A 201 18.54 4.11 -22.96
C TYR A 201 18.85 5.01 -24.16
N GLU A 202 18.92 4.48 -25.38
CA GLU A 202 19.37 5.21 -26.59
C GLU A 202 18.68 6.58 -26.75
N GLU A 203 17.35 6.62 -26.64
CA GLU A 203 16.53 7.84 -26.78
C GLU A 203 16.64 8.82 -25.59
N ASN A 204 17.30 8.42 -24.51
CA ASN A 204 17.47 9.19 -23.27
C ASN A 204 18.94 9.46 -22.92
N THR A 205 19.88 9.19 -23.83
CA THR A 205 21.28 9.52 -23.62
C THR A 205 21.52 11.03 -23.70
N ILE A 206 22.18 11.60 -22.70
CA ILE A 206 22.60 13.01 -22.71
C ILE A 206 24.09 13.04 -22.98
N THR A 207 24.49 13.50 -24.16
CA THR A 207 25.89 13.75 -24.48
C THR A 207 26.32 15.11 -23.97
N ARG A 208 27.60 15.23 -23.62
CA ARG A 208 28.16 16.51 -23.18
C ARG A 208 28.19 17.45 -24.39
N PRO A 209 27.63 18.68 -24.31
CA PRO A 209 27.69 19.61 -25.43
C PRO A 209 29.15 19.93 -25.74
N VAL A 210 29.52 19.86 -27.03
CA VAL A 210 30.85 20.23 -27.50
C VAL A 210 30.96 21.76 -27.48
N LEU A 211 31.32 22.32 -26.31
CA LEU A 211 31.43 23.77 -26.12
C LEU A 211 32.69 24.38 -26.75
N SER A 212 33.68 23.54 -27.10
CA SER A 212 34.90 23.97 -27.77
C SER A 212 35.47 22.83 -28.60
N THR A 213 35.80 23.08 -29.87
CA THR A 213 36.67 22.18 -30.62
C THR A 213 38.11 22.45 -30.17
N PRO A 214 38.75 21.52 -29.44
CA PRO A 214 40.14 21.73 -29.04
C PRO A 214 41.00 21.79 -30.31
N LYS A 215 41.98 22.69 -30.35
CA LYS A 215 42.94 22.79 -31.49
C LYS A 215 43.94 21.61 -31.54
N THR A 216 43.77 20.63 -30.67
CA THR A 216 44.62 19.44 -30.57
C THR A 216 44.06 18.33 -31.45
N SER A 217 44.91 17.71 -32.26
CA SER A 217 44.57 16.51 -33.03
C SER A 217 44.48 15.30 -32.11
N PHE A 218 43.37 14.56 -32.19
CA PHE A 218 43.23 13.25 -31.56
C PHE A 218 43.93 12.19 -32.42
N TYR A 219 44.87 11.45 -31.84
CA TYR A 219 45.58 10.35 -32.50
C TYR A 219 45.18 9.02 -31.86
N PRO A 220 44.20 8.29 -32.42
CA PRO A 220 43.69 7.03 -31.85
C PRO A 220 44.72 5.88 -31.84
N SER A 221 45.86 6.06 -32.51
CA SER A 221 46.97 5.10 -32.55
C SER A 221 47.85 5.11 -31.30
N ILE A 222 47.69 6.10 -30.41
CA ILE A 222 48.46 6.18 -29.16
C ILE A 222 47.74 5.32 -28.10
N PRO A 223 48.41 4.32 -27.50
CA PRO A 223 47.78 3.49 -26.47
C PRO A 223 47.37 4.34 -25.27
N SER A 224 46.10 4.21 -24.88
CA SER A 224 45.46 4.90 -23.75
C SER A 224 44.90 3.86 -22.79
N ASN A 225 44.89 4.17 -21.50
CA ASN A 225 44.20 3.37 -20.48
C ASN A 225 42.67 3.63 -20.45
N PHE A 226 42.22 4.61 -21.24
CA PHE A 226 40.81 4.98 -21.39
C PHE A 226 40.33 4.66 -22.78
N GLU A 227 39.07 4.25 -22.90
CA GLU A 227 38.42 4.02 -24.18
C GLU A 227 38.42 5.28 -25.05
N ASN A 228 38.48 5.06 -26.36
CA ASN A 228 38.43 6.17 -27.31
C ASN A 228 37.05 6.84 -27.23
N PRO A 229 36.98 8.17 -27.36
CA PRO A 229 35.71 8.85 -27.46
C PRO A 229 34.91 8.29 -28.65
N ILE A 230 33.66 7.92 -28.40
CA ILE A 230 32.71 7.46 -29.40
C ILE A 230 31.89 8.69 -29.79
N ASP A 231 31.95 9.07 -31.06
CA ASP A 231 31.07 10.10 -31.60
C ASP A 231 29.67 9.48 -31.76
N VAL A 232 28.71 9.95 -30.96
CA VAL A 232 27.28 9.68 -31.18
C VAL A 232 26.80 10.76 -32.16
N LEU A 233 26.65 10.39 -33.43
CA LEU A 233 26.18 11.27 -34.51
C LEU A 233 24.67 11.46 -34.51
#